data_AF-A0A970ERR8-F1
#
_entry.id   AF-A0A970ERR8-F1
#
_cell.length_a   1.000
_cell.length_b   1.000
_cell.length_c   1.000
_cell.angle_alpha   90.00
_cell.angle_beta   90.00
_cell.angle_gamma   90.00
#
_symmetry.space_group_name_H-M   'P 1'
#
loop_
_entity.id
_entity.type
_entity.pdbx_description
1 polymer ?
#
loop_
_entity_poly.entity_id
_entity_poly.type
_entity_poly.pdbx_seq_one_letter_code
_entity_poly.pdbx_strand_id
1 'polypeptide(L)'
;MRKNGVGGASSKSIRITIVDVIIIITAAVFIAMLIHYTFARDNSGDGYIIQYVVKVAGVRDELSDRITVGDAVYNMEDSLPMGTVTAFSREASTDEKGRTIPGMMDLYVTIEANARPYGVGSAVSGHVIYAEGWLELRTSKFYFGGVCIDVSR
;
A
#
# COMPACT_ATOMS: atom_id res chain seq x y z
N MET A 1 57.32 -27.67 -39.02
CA MET A 1 56.69 -27.86 -37.69
C MET A 1 56.44 -26.49 -37.08
N ARG A 2 55.17 -26.15 -36.80
CA ARG A 2 54.76 -24.90 -36.15
C ARG A 2 55.02 -25.00 -34.64
N LYS A 3 55.67 -24.01 -34.02
CA LYS A 3 55.63 -23.80 -32.57
C LYS A 3 54.79 -22.55 -32.31
N ASN A 4 53.60 -22.77 -31.74
CA ASN A 4 52.73 -21.72 -31.20
C ASN A 4 53.35 -21.21 -29.90
N GLY A 5 53.77 -19.94 -29.88
CA GLY A 5 54.12 -19.22 -28.66
C GLY A 5 52.86 -18.66 -28.02
N VAL A 6 52.46 -19.29 -26.92
CA VAL A 6 51.29 -18.97 -26.09
C VAL A 6 51.40 -17.55 -25.54
N GLY A 7 50.32 -16.77 -25.68
CA GLY A 7 50.17 -15.46 -25.06
C GLY A 7 50.22 -15.57 -23.53
N GLY A 8 51.16 -14.85 -22.92
CA GLY A 8 51.19 -14.66 -21.48
C GLY A 8 50.13 -13.65 -21.06
N ALA A 9 49.01 -14.14 -20.53
CA ALA A 9 48.10 -13.30 -19.75
C ALA A 9 48.84 -12.87 -18.48
N SER A 10 49.19 -11.58 -18.41
CA SER A 10 49.75 -10.94 -17.23
C SER A 10 48.76 -11.06 -16.06
N SER A 11 49.01 -11.99 -15.11
CA SER A 11 48.28 -12.03 -13.85
C SER A 11 48.70 -10.82 -13.01
N LYS A 12 47.95 -9.72 -13.08
CA LYS A 12 48.08 -8.62 -12.11
C LYS A 12 47.66 -9.17 -10.74
N SER A 13 48.62 -9.38 -9.85
CA SER A 13 48.34 -9.69 -8.43
C SER A 13 47.67 -8.46 -7.80
N ILE A 14 46.39 -8.54 -7.51
CA ILE A 14 45.65 -7.48 -6.81
C ILE A 14 46.17 -7.45 -5.37
N ARG A 15 46.85 -6.37 -4.98
CA ARG A 15 47.26 -6.14 -3.58
C ARG A 15 46.08 -5.51 -2.86
N ILE A 16 45.31 -6.33 -2.15
CA ILE A 16 44.22 -5.86 -1.30
C ILE A 16 44.85 -5.27 -0.03
N THR A 17 44.62 -3.99 0.23
CA THR A 17 45.07 -3.34 1.46
C THR A 17 44.03 -3.46 2.56
N ILE A 18 44.43 -3.34 3.83
CA ILE A 18 43.53 -3.42 4.99
C ILE A 18 42.39 -2.39 4.89
N VAL A 19 42.66 -1.23 4.30
CA VAL A 19 41.67 -0.18 4.05
C VAL A 19 40.59 -0.65 3.07
N ASP A 20 40.96 -1.37 2.02
CA ASP A 20 39.99 -1.95 1.06
C ASP A 20 39.07 -2.97 1.74
N VAL A 21 39.60 -3.77 2.66
CA VAL A 21 38.82 -4.73 3.45
C VAL A 21 37.79 -4.02 4.33
N ILE A 22 38.19 -2.93 4.99
CA ILE A 22 37.29 -2.12 5.83
C ILE A 22 36.16 -1.54 4.99
N ILE A 23 36.46 -0.95 3.83
CA ILE A 23 35.46 -0.37 2.93
C ILE A 23 34.46 -1.43 2.46
N ILE A 24 34.93 -2.61 2.08
CA ILE A 24 34.07 -3.72 1.64
C ILE A 24 33.14 -4.18 2.78
N ILE A 25 33.65 -4.30 4.00
CA ILE A 25 32.83 -4.69 5.17
C ILE A 25 31.78 -3.62 5.45
N THR A 26 32.15 -2.34 5.46
CA THR A 26 31.20 -1.25 5.70
C THR A 26 30.13 -1.20 4.61
N ALA A 27 30.50 -1.36 3.34
CA ALA A 27 29.54 -1.44 2.24
C ALA A 27 28.62 -2.66 2.37
N ALA A 28 29.15 -3.82 2.72
CA ALA A 28 28.36 -5.04 2.91
C ALA A 28 27.36 -4.90 4.07
N VAL A 29 27.76 -4.30 5.19
CA VAL A 29 26.86 -4.02 6.33
C VAL A 29 25.77 -3.03 5.91
N PHE A 30 26.11 -1.98 5.18
CA PHE A 30 25.14 -1.00 4.70
C PHE A 30 24.12 -1.63 3.74
N ILE A 31 24.59 -2.44 2.79
CA ILE A 31 23.73 -3.20 1.87
C ILE A 31 22.85 -4.18 2.65
N ALA A 32 23.40 -4.90 3.63
CA ALA A 32 22.64 -5.83 4.46
C ALA A 32 21.57 -5.11 5.30
N MET A 33 21.87 -3.93 5.85
CA MET A 33 20.89 -3.09 6.52
C MET A 33 19.79 -2.61 5.57
N LEU A 34 20.16 -2.22 4.34
CA LEU A 34 19.21 -1.77 3.34
C LEU A 34 18.27 -2.90 2.92
N ILE A 35 18.82 -4.09 2.65
CA ILE A 35 18.06 -5.31 2.35
C ILE A 35 17.14 -5.63 3.54
N HIS A 36 17.67 -5.66 4.77
CA HIS A 36 16.86 -5.93 5.95
C HIS A 36 15.75 -4.90 6.13
N TYR A 37 16.00 -3.61 5.94
CA TYR A 37 14.96 -2.58 6.02
C TYR A 37 13.88 -2.77 4.93
N THR A 38 14.28 -3.12 3.70
CA THR A 38 13.34 -3.35 2.60
C THR A 38 12.54 -4.65 2.71
N PHE A 39 13.13 -5.72 3.24
CA PHE A 39 12.53 -7.07 3.25
C PHE A 39 12.00 -7.51 4.62
N ALA A 40 12.54 -7.01 5.74
CA ALA A 40 12.03 -7.33 7.08
C ALA A 40 10.69 -6.63 7.37
N ARG A 41 10.33 -5.60 6.59
CA ARG A 41 9.00 -5.00 6.65
C ARG A 41 7.90 -5.95 6.11
N ASP A 42 8.29 -7.06 5.47
CA ASP A 42 7.38 -7.98 4.80
C ASP A 42 7.16 -9.37 5.44
N ASN A 43 7.92 -9.77 6.47
CA ASN A 43 8.11 -11.21 6.72
C ASN A 43 7.73 -11.77 8.10
N SER A 44 6.72 -11.25 8.82
CA SER A 44 6.33 -11.91 10.09
C SER A 44 4.87 -11.87 10.52
N GLY A 45 3.94 -11.52 9.63
CA GLY A 45 2.51 -11.71 9.90
C GLY A 45 1.87 -12.44 8.73
N ASP A 46 1.32 -13.63 8.97
CA ASP A 46 0.44 -14.30 8.02
C ASP A 46 -0.63 -13.27 7.63
N GLY A 47 -0.54 -12.80 6.38
CA GLY A 47 -1.51 -11.85 5.85
C GLY A 47 -2.89 -12.51 5.90
N TYR A 48 -3.89 -11.76 6.33
CA TYR A 48 -5.29 -12.19 6.27
C TYR A 48 -6.11 -11.16 5.51
N ILE A 49 -7.22 -11.62 4.95
CA ILE A 49 -8.14 -10.74 4.23
C ILE A 49 -9.01 -10.03 5.29
N ILE A 50 -9.19 -8.72 5.11
CA ILE A 50 -10.23 -7.95 5.80
C ILE A 50 -11.17 -7.34 4.77
N GLN A 51 -12.40 -7.07 5.21
CA GLN A 51 -13.33 -6.21 4.50
C GLN A 51 -13.64 -5.01 5.38
N TYR A 52 -13.49 -3.81 4.83
CA TYR A 52 -13.81 -2.59 5.56
C TYR A 52 -14.72 -1.69 4.72
N VAL A 53 -15.62 -0.98 5.39
CA VAL A 53 -16.63 -0.14 4.75
C VAL A 53 -16.33 1.32 5.01
N VAL A 54 -16.13 2.10 3.95
CA VAL A 54 -15.88 3.54 4.03
C VAL A 54 -17.13 4.30 3.65
N LYS A 55 -17.68 5.08 4.59
CA LYS A 55 -18.77 6.02 4.36
C LYS A 55 -18.22 7.36 3.91
N VAL A 56 -18.61 7.79 2.72
CA VAL A 56 -18.33 9.10 2.14
C VAL A 56 -19.62 9.91 2.15
N ALA A 57 -19.68 10.96 2.95
CA ALA A 57 -20.88 11.77 3.09
C ALA A 57 -20.98 12.84 1.99
N GLY A 58 -22.20 13.10 1.53
CA GLY A 58 -22.50 14.27 0.69
C GLY A 58 -21.81 14.29 -0.67
N VAL A 59 -21.71 13.15 -1.34
CA VAL A 59 -21.17 13.03 -2.70
C VAL A 59 -22.25 13.46 -3.70
N ARG A 60 -21.88 14.25 -4.70
CA ARG A 60 -22.81 14.55 -5.81
C ARG A 60 -23.21 13.26 -6.51
N ASP A 61 -24.49 13.11 -6.82
CA ASP A 61 -25.04 11.89 -7.43
C ASP A 61 -24.23 11.42 -8.66
N GLU A 62 -23.90 12.36 -9.56
CA GLU A 62 -23.09 12.12 -10.77
C GLU A 62 -21.66 11.60 -10.50
N LEU A 63 -21.09 11.90 -9.33
CA LEU A 63 -19.76 11.44 -8.93
C LEU A 63 -19.82 10.05 -8.28
N SER A 64 -20.96 9.70 -7.68
CA SER A 64 -21.16 8.40 -7.04
C SER A 64 -21.12 7.23 -8.03
N ASP A 65 -21.48 7.48 -9.30
CA ASP A 65 -21.45 6.49 -10.39
C ASP A 65 -20.04 6.13 -10.89
N ARG A 66 -19.00 6.83 -10.40
CA ARG A 66 -17.62 6.62 -10.86
C ARG A 66 -16.88 5.49 -10.16
N ILE A 67 -17.45 4.94 -9.08
CA ILE A 67 -16.93 3.75 -8.40
C ILE A 67 -17.53 2.50 -9.04
N THR A 68 -16.69 1.50 -9.30
CA THR A 68 -17.13 0.20 -9.80
C THR A 68 -16.52 -0.91 -8.96
N VAL A 69 -17.26 -2.01 -8.80
CA VAL A 69 -16.70 -3.26 -8.23
C VAL A 69 -15.51 -3.71 -9.07
N GLY A 70 -14.42 -4.08 -8.41
CA GLY A 70 -13.15 -4.43 -9.04
C GLY A 70 -12.17 -3.26 -9.19
N ASP A 71 -12.57 -2.03 -8.84
CA ASP A 71 -11.63 -0.90 -8.84
C ASP A 71 -10.56 -1.10 -7.76
N ALA A 72 -9.29 -0.97 -8.16
CA ALA A 72 -8.18 -0.91 -7.22
C ALA A 72 -8.22 0.42 -6.45
N VAL A 73 -8.07 0.32 -5.13
CA VAL A 73 -8.09 1.45 -4.21
C VAL A 73 -6.68 1.71 -3.71
N TYR A 74 -6.29 2.98 -3.67
CA TYR A 74 -5.00 3.45 -3.20
C TYR A 74 -5.17 4.54 -2.15
N ASN A 75 -4.21 4.65 -1.25
CA ASN A 75 -4.11 5.79 -0.35
C ASN A 75 -3.75 7.04 -1.17
N MET A 76 -4.33 8.18 -0.83
CA MET A 76 -4.09 9.44 -1.53
C MET A 76 -2.64 9.92 -1.35
N GLU A 77 -2.12 9.88 -0.12
CA GLU A 77 -0.86 10.51 0.28
C GLU A 77 0.35 9.86 -0.39
N ASP A 78 0.44 8.53 -0.31
CA ASP A 78 1.62 7.77 -0.74
C ASP A 78 1.36 6.83 -1.92
N SER A 79 0.12 6.78 -2.42
CA SER A 79 -0.29 5.92 -3.54
C SER A 79 -0.12 4.42 -3.27
N LEU A 80 0.00 3.99 -2.01
CA LEU A 80 0.09 2.58 -1.66
C LEU A 80 -1.26 1.86 -1.84
N PRO A 81 -1.25 0.57 -2.21
CA PRO A 81 -2.47 -0.19 -2.44
C PRO A 81 -3.23 -0.40 -1.13
N MET A 82 -4.52 -0.09 -1.13
CA MET A 82 -5.41 -0.19 0.03
C MET A 82 -6.44 -1.30 -0.13
N GLY A 83 -6.58 -1.90 -1.31
CA GLY A 83 -7.47 -3.03 -1.55
C GLY A 83 -8.21 -2.91 -2.88
N THR A 84 -9.31 -3.64 -2.99
CA THR A 84 -10.19 -3.63 -4.16
C THR A 84 -11.63 -3.43 -3.72
N VAL A 85 -12.40 -2.62 -4.46
CA VAL A 85 -13.83 -2.44 -4.20
C VAL A 85 -14.57 -3.76 -4.49
N THR A 86 -15.26 -4.31 -3.50
CA THR A 86 -16.06 -5.54 -3.65
C THR A 86 -17.55 -5.28 -3.69
N ALA A 87 -18.01 -4.20 -3.05
CA ALA A 87 -19.39 -3.73 -3.11
C ALA A 87 -19.44 -2.22 -2.89
N PHE A 88 -20.53 -1.60 -3.33
CA PHE A 88 -20.86 -0.23 -2.94
C PHE A 88 -22.37 -0.05 -2.87
N SER A 89 -22.83 0.82 -1.97
CA SER A 89 -24.23 1.21 -1.86
C SER A 89 -24.35 2.73 -1.72
N ARG A 90 -25.54 3.25 -2.02
CA ARG A 90 -25.86 4.68 -2.02
C ARG A 90 -27.12 4.92 -1.23
N GLU A 91 -27.10 5.95 -0.41
CA GLU A 91 -28.26 6.40 0.35
C GLU A 91 -28.41 7.90 0.19
N ALA A 92 -29.64 8.40 0.32
CA ALA A 92 -29.90 9.82 0.28
C ALA A 92 -29.16 10.52 1.42
N SER A 93 -28.32 11.52 1.10
CA SER A 93 -27.61 12.27 2.13
C SER A 93 -28.58 13.13 2.92
N THR A 94 -28.37 13.25 4.23
CA THR A 94 -29.26 14.01 5.13
C THR A 94 -28.50 15.11 5.86
N ASP A 95 -29.17 16.24 6.11
CA ASP A 95 -28.63 17.30 6.95
C ASP A 95 -28.73 16.97 8.45
N GLU A 96 -28.21 17.85 9.31
CA GLU A 96 -28.28 17.71 10.78
C GLU A 96 -29.71 17.60 11.34
N LYS A 97 -30.71 17.94 10.54
CA LYS A 97 -32.14 17.89 10.89
C LYS A 97 -32.84 16.67 10.28
N GLY A 98 -32.08 15.76 9.66
CA GLY A 98 -32.60 14.55 9.02
C GLY A 98 -33.29 14.80 7.68
N ARG A 99 -33.14 15.99 7.07
CA ARG A 99 -33.75 16.31 5.79
C ARG A 99 -32.83 15.89 4.67
N THR A 100 -33.37 15.21 3.66
CA THR A 100 -32.62 14.83 2.47
C THR A 100 -32.07 16.06 1.75
N ILE A 101 -30.79 16.03 1.38
CA ILE A 101 -30.11 17.05 0.62
C ILE A 101 -30.23 16.71 -0.88
N PRO A 102 -30.97 17.49 -1.69
CA PRO A 102 -31.16 17.17 -3.10
C PRO A 102 -29.85 17.10 -3.88
N GLY A 103 -29.68 16.05 -4.68
CA GLY A 103 -28.50 15.84 -5.53
C GLY A 103 -27.25 15.39 -4.79
N MET A 104 -27.35 15.09 -3.48
CA MET A 104 -26.27 14.56 -2.66
C MET A 104 -26.63 13.17 -2.13
N MET A 105 -25.66 12.27 -2.18
CA MET A 105 -25.76 10.89 -1.74
C MET A 105 -24.63 10.58 -0.75
N ASP A 106 -24.95 9.81 0.28
CA ASP A 106 -23.94 9.13 1.09
C ASP A 106 -23.57 7.82 0.37
N LEU A 107 -22.27 7.61 0.19
CA LEU A 107 -21.71 6.46 -0.51
C LEU A 107 -21.01 5.55 0.50
N TYR A 108 -21.35 4.26 0.48
CA TYR A 108 -20.71 3.25 1.30
C TYR A 108 -19.92 2.34 0.38
N VAL A 109 -18.60 2.33 0.55
CA VAL A 109 -17.68 1.57 -0.30
C VAL A 109 -17.08 0.44 0.52
N THR A 110 -17.39 -0.81 0.16
CA THR A 110 -16.79 -1.99 0.77
C THR A 110 -15.51 -2.35 0.01
N ILE A 111 -14.42 -2.41 0.75
CA ILE A 111 -13.08 -2.67 0.21
C ILE A 111 -12.52 -3.92 0.87
N GLU A 112 -12.07 -4.86 0.04
CA GLU A 112 -11.36 -6.04 0.48
C GLU A 112 -9.85 -5.84 0.32
N ALA A 113 -9.10 -6.17 1.36
CA ALA A 113 -7.66 -5.94 1.39
C ALA A 113 -6.90 -7.04 2.12
N ASN A 114 -5.66 -7.27 1.70
CA ASN A 114 -4.71 -8.06 2.45
C ASN A 114 -4.16 -7.19 3.59
N ALA A 115 -4.50 -7.55 4.82
CA ALA A 115 -4.01 -6.91 6.01
C ALA A 115 -2.99 -7.78 6.74
N ARG A 116 -2.22 -7.14 7.61
CA ARG A 116 -1.35 -7.77 8.58
C ARG A 116 -1.75 -7.34 9.99
N PRO A 117 -1.50 -8.17 11.01
CA PRO A 117 -1.70 -7.76 12.40
C PRO A 117 -0.85 -6.53 12.72
N TYR A 118 -1.43 -5.49 13.33
CA TYR A 118 -0.70 -4.31 13.78
C TYR A 118 -1.26 -3.77 15.09
N GLY A 119 -0.52 -4.02 16.19
CA GLY A 119 -0.99 -3.67 17.53
C GLY A 119 -2.33 -4.34 17.85
N VAL A 120 -3.36 -3.53 18.11
CA VAL A 120 -4.75 -3.98 18.36
C VAL A 120 -5.64 -3.97 17.10
N GLY A 121 -5.09 -3.61 15.94
CA GLY A 121 -5.83 -3.46 14.69
C GLY A 121 -5.21 -4.21 13.51
N SER A 122 -5.67 -3.85 12.32
CA SER A 122 -5.22 -4.42 11.05
C SER A 122 -4.48 -3.34 10.25
N ALA A 123 -3.28 -3.63 9.74
CA ALA A 123 -2.57 -2.73 8.85
C ALA A 123 -2.66 -3.20 7.39
N VAL A 124 -3.04 -2.29 6.50
CA VAL A 124 -3.03 -2.48 5.05
C VAL A 124 -1.94 -1.58 4.47
N SER A 125 -0.92 -2.17 3.84
CA SER A 125 0.22 -1.44 3.28
C SER A 125 0.89 -0.45 4.24
N GLY A 126 0.88 -0.75 5.55
CA GLY A 126 1.45 0.11 6.59
C GLY A 126 0.49 1.15 7.17
N HIS A 127 -0.73 1.28 6.63
CA HIS A 127 -1.79 2.13 7.16
C HIS A 127 -2.70 1.33 8.09
N VAL A 128 -2.96 1.86 9.28
CA VAL A 128 -3.84 1.19 10.26
C VAL A 128 -5.31 1.43 9.87
N ILE A 129 -6.05 0.34 9.70
CA ILE A 129 -7.48 0.36 9.42
C ILE A 129 -8.24 0.01 10.70
N TYR A 130 -9.14 0.91 11.10
CA TYR A 130 -9.98 0.76 12.29
C TYR A 130 -11.30 1.51 12.08
N ALA A 131 -12.36 1.05 12.76
CA ALA A 131 -13.65 1.72 12.75
C ALA A 131 -13.56 3.14 13.33
N GLU A 132 -14.36 4.06 12.80
CA GLU A 132 -14.34 5.51 13.03
C GLU A 132 -13.09 6.25 12.52
N GLY A 133 -12.12 5.54 11.91
CA GLY A 133 -10.95 6.14 11.29
C GLY A 133 -11.29 6.89 10.00
N TRP A 134 -10.72 8.08 9.82
CA TRP A 134 -10.80 8.81 8.54
C TRP A 134 -9.78 8.27 7.55
N LEU A 135 -10.19 8.06 6.30
CA LEU A 135 -9.36 7.57 5.21
C LEU A 135 -9.52 8.45 3.98
N GLU A 136 -8.40 8.82 3.36
CA GLU A 136 -8.36 9.48 2.06
C GLU A 136 -7.88 8.51 0.99
N LEU A 137 -8.79 8.14 0.11
CA LEU A 137 -8.63 7.06 -0.83
C LEU A 137 -8.88 7.53 -2.26
N ARG A 138 -8.33 6.79 -3.21
CA ARG A 138 -8.60 7.01 -4.63
C ARG A 138 -8.68 5.72 -5.40
N THR A 139 -9.56 5.69 -6.40
CA THR A 139 -9.49 4.78 -7.53
C THR A 139 -8.85 5.50 -8.71
N SER A 140 -8.78 4.84 -9.87
CA SER A 140 -8.35 5.48 -11.12
C SER A 140 -9.30 6.57 -11.62
N LYS A 141 -10.56 6.59 -11.15
CA LYS A 141 -11.64 7.45 -11.66
C LYS A 141 -12.21 8.41 -10.61
N PHE A 142 -11.94 8.16 -9.34
CA PHE A 142 -12.61 8.84 -8.25
C PHE A 142 -11.70 8.99 -7.03
N TYR A 143 -11.69 10.19 -6.45
CA TYR A 143 -11.04 10.49 -5.18
C TYR A 143 -12.11 10.72 -4.12
N PHE A 144 -11.92 10.15 -2.93
CA PHE A 144 -12.85 10.29 -1.83
C PHE A 144 -12.18 10.22 -0.47
N GLY A 145 -12.66 11.05 0.46
CA GLY A 145 -12.34 10.98 1.88
C GLY A 145 -13.57 10.56 2.66
N GLY A 146 -13.43 9.62 3.59
CA GLY A 146 -14.57 9.11 4.34
C GLY A 146 -14.20 8.44 5.66
N VAL A 147 -15.21 8.12 6.45
CA VAL A 147 -15.06 7.43 7.73
C VAL A 147 -15.19 5.94 7.50
N CYS A 148 -14.23 5.16 7.97
CA CYS A 148 -14.34 3.71 8.04
C CYS A 148 -15.39 3.35 9.11
N ILE A 149 -16.55 2.84 8.73
CA ILE A 149 -17.64 2.56 9.67
C ILE A 149 -17.65 1.11 10.17
N ASP A 150 -17.00 0.20 9.46
CA ASP A 150 -16.94 -1.21 9.81
C ASP A 150 -15.65 -1.86 9.31
N VAL A 151 -15.15 -2.84 10.06
CA VAL A 151 -13.99 -3.67 9.71
C VAL A 151 -14.28 -5.10 10.15
N SER A 152 -14.37 -6.00 9.18
CA SER A 152 -14.60 -7.43 9.38
C SER A 152 -13.44 -8.26 8.82
N ARG A 153 -13.30 -9.49 9.35
CA ARG A 153 -12.26 -10.46 8.97
C ARG A 153 -12.93 -11.73 8.45
#